data_AF-A0A436BC91-F1
#
_entry.id   AF-A0A436BC91-F1
#
_cell.length_a   1.000
_cell.length_b   1.000
_cell.length_c   1.000
_cell.angle_alpha   90.00
_cell.angle_beta   90.00
_cell.angle_gamma   90.00
#
_symmetry.space_group_name_H-M   'P 1'
#
loop_
_entity.id
_entity.type
_entity.pdbx_description
1 polymer ?
#
loop_
_entity_poly.entity_id
_entity_poly.type
_entity_poly.pdbx_seq_one_letter_code
_entity_poly.pdbx_strand_id
1 'polypeptide(L)'
;RDSDRIIGLLDARTLRAEQGEQIAKHVLVTRYDAARASRGEMLSIDDVLEILSVPLLGIIPESQDVLRASNLGSPVTLSEPLNTAAKAYIDAARRLEGEELPVIVPFERKGFLDRLLGRRAA
;
A
#
# COMPACT_ATOMS: atom_id res chain seq x y z
N ARG A 1 -5.11 -8.05 11.51
CA ARG A 1 -5.74 -9.14 12.30
C ARG A 1 -5.98 -10.40 11.47
N ASP A 2 -6.49 -10.29 10.24
CA ASP A 2 -6.48 -11.45 9.34
C ASP A 2 -5.10 -11.68 8.72
N SER A 3 -4.37 -10.61 8.41
CA SER A 3 -3.05 -10.69 7.78
C SER A 3 -1.99 -11.43 8.62
N ASP A 4 -1.89 -11.16 9.92
CA ASP A 4 -1.02 -11.86 10.88
C ASP A 4 -1.34 -13.36 10.97
N ARG A 5 -2.64 -13.70 10.96
CA ARG A 5 -3.07 -15.10 10.87
C ARG A 5 -2.65 -15.76 9.56
N ILE A 6 -2.77 -15.05 8.42
CA ILE A 6 -2.33 -15.57 7.13
C ILE A 6 -0.81 -15.78 7.12
N ILE A 7 -0.03 -14.85 7.67
CA ILE A 7 1.43 -15.02 7.81
C ILE A 7 1.75 -16.29 8.61
N GLY A 8 1.10 -16.49 9.76
CA GLY A 8 1.27 -17.70 10.55
C GLY A 8 0.86 -18.99 9.81
N LEU A 9 -0.18 -18.93 8.98
CA LEU A 9 -0.59 -20.06 8.14
C LEU A 9 0.47 -20.38 7.08
N LEU A 10 1.02 -19.35 6.44
CA LEU A 10 2.08 -19.50 5.43
C LEU A 10 3.34 -20.16 6.03
N ASP A 11 3.66 -19.83 7.28
CA ASP A 11 4.80 -20.39 8.01
C ASP A 11 4.59 -21.80 8.56
N ALA A 12 3.34 -22.30 8.55
CA ALA A 12 3.01 -23.59 9.14
C ALA A 12 2.48 -24.63 8.15
N ARG A 13 1.89 -24.20 7.01
CA ARG A 13 1.07 -25.08 6.14
C ARG A 13 1.46 -25.07 4.67
N THR A 14 2.47 -24.29 4.28
CA THR A 14 2.97 -24.36 2.90
C THR A 14 3.85 -25.60 2.74
N LEU A 15 3.94 -26.14 1.51
CA LEU A 15 4.83 -27.28 1.23
C LEU A 15 6.27 -27.00 1.69
N ARG A 16 6.75 -25.76 1.49
CA ARG A 16 8.05 -25.30 1.99
C ARG A 16 8.13 -25.34 3.51
N ALA A 17 7.12 -24.79 4.21
CA ALA A 17 7.07 -24.85 5.68
C ALA A 17 7.09 -26.29 6.22
N GLU A 18 6.34 -27.20 5.61
CA GLU A 18 6.33 -28.63 5.99
C GLU A 18 7.69 -29.31 5.75
N GLN A 19 8.48 -28.80 4.82
CA GLN A 19 9.86 -29.23 4.54
C GLN A 19 10.91 -28.51 5.41
N GLY A 20 10.48 -27.62 6.33
CA GLY A 20 11.38 -26.81 7.17
C GLY A 20 11.96 -25.58 6.47
N GLU A 21 11.49 -25.26 5.27
CA GLU A 21 11.87 -24.07 4.51
C GLU A 21 10.92 -22.90 4.79
N GLN A 22 11.35 -21.68 4.48
CA GLN A 22 10.51 -20.49 4.56
C GLN A 22 10.07 -20.00 3.19
N ILE A 23 8.91 -19.36 3.14
CA ILE A 23 8.48 -18.63 1.96
C ILE A 23 8.79 -17.13 2.12
N ALA A 24 9.16 -16.48 1.02
CA ALA A 24 9.26 -15.03 1.00
C ALA A 24 7.86 -14.42 1.11
N LYS A 25 7.71 -13.44 2.01
CA LYS A 25 6.45 -12.75 2.27
C LYS A 25 6.70 -11.25 2.14
N HIS A 26 5.76 -10.56 1.52
CA HIS A 26 5.75 -9.11 1.43
C HIS A 26 4.34 -8.60 1.71
N VAL A 27 4.23 -7.34 2.14
CA VAL A 27 2.93 -6.68 2.27
C VAL A 27 2.76 -5.60 1.21
N LEU A 28 1.62 -5.62 0.52
CA LEU A 28 1.17 -4.53 -0.36
C LEU A 28 0.00 -3.83 0.33
N VAL A 29 0.21 -2.60 0.80
CA VAL A 29 -0.87 -1.83 1.41
C VAL A 29 -1.68 -1.19 0.31
N THR A 30 -2.94 -1.59 0.17
CA THR A 30 -3.83 -1.04 -0.86
C THR A 30 -4.84 -0.09 -0.25
N ARG A 31 -5.41 0.80 -1.08
CA ARG A 31 -6.45 1.74 -0.67
C ARG A 31 -6.00 2.68 0.45
N TYR A 32 -4.71 3.02 0.45
CA TYR A 32 -4.12 3.86 1.49
C TYR A 32 -4.52 5.33 1.31
N ASP A 33 -5.12 5.91 2.34
CA ASP A 33 -5.43 7.33 2.42
C ASP A 33 -4.56 7.98 3.51
N ALA A 34 -3.58 8.78 3.07
CA ALA A 34 -2.64 9.44 3.96
C ALA A 34 -3.31 10.47 4.90
N ALA A 35 -4.41 11.10 4.46
CA ALA A 35 -5.17 12.05 5.25
C ALA A 35 -5.90 11.34 6.40
N ARG A 36 -6.50 10.18 6.10
CA ARG A 36 -7.18 9.36 7.10
C ARG A 36 -6.19 8.75 8.07
N ALA A 37 -5.01 8.31 7.61
CA ALA A 37 -3.95 7.85 8.48
C ALA A 37 -3.45 8.96 9.42
N SER A 38 -3.23 10.18 8.91
CA SER A 38 -2.73 11.29 9.72
C SER A 38 -3.71 11.74 10.82
N ARG A 39 -5.01 11.48 10.63
CA ARG A 39 -6.07 11.72 11.62
C ARG A 39 -6.35 10.53 12.56
N GLY A 40 -5.68 9.39 12.38
CA GLY A 40 -5.90 8.18 13.18
C GLY A 40 -7.18 7.40 12.81
N GLU A 41 -7.82 7.72 11.68
CA GLU A 41 -8.97 6.97 11.15
C GLU A 41 -8.55 5.70 10.39
N MET A 42 -7.25 5.56 10.13
CA MET A 42 -6.62 4.43 9.48
C MET A 42 -5.24 4.21 10.09
N LEU A 43 -4.72 2.97 10.07
CA LEU A 43 -3.36 2.68 10.54
C LEU A 43 -2.31 3.41 9.69
N SER A 44 -1.25 3.86 10.34
CA SER A 44 -0.07 4.35 9.62
C SER A 44 0.68 3.19 8.97
N ILE A 45 1.54 3.49 7.99
CA ILE A 45 2.39 2.46 7.37
C ILE A 45 3.34 1.84 8.38
N ASP A 46 3.90 2.67 9.28
CA ASP A 46 4.82 2.21 10.31
C ASP A 46 4.14 1.22 11.26
N ASP A 47 2.91 1.51 11.69
CA ASP A 47 2.14 0.58 12.54
C ASP A 47 1.88 -0.76 11.82
N VAL A 48 1.57 -0.73 10.52
CA VAL A 48 1.34 -1.95 9.73
C VAL A 48 2.61 -2.79 9.68
N LEU A 49 3.78 -2.17 9.48
CA LEU A 49 5.06 -2.87 9.41
C LEU A 49 5.50 -3.41 10.76
N GLU A 50 5.25 -2.67 11.84
CA GLU A 50 5.48 -3.15 13.21
C GLU A 50 4.63 -4.39 13.49
N ILE A 51 3.33 -4.33 13.22
CA ILE A 51 2.38 -5.41 13.52
C ILE A 51 2.68 -6.66 12.70
N LEU A 52 2.93 -6.51 11.39
CA LEU A 52 3.06 -7.68 10.50
C LEU A 52 4.49 -8.20 10.40
N SER A 53 5.51 -7.38 10.71
CA SER A 53 6.92 -7.75 10.65
C SER A 53 7.33 -8.38 9.31
N VAL A 54 6.77 -7.87 8.20
CA VAL A 54 7.09 -8.30 6.82
C VAL A 54 7.51 -7.11 5.96
N PRO A 55 8.42 -7.30 4.99
CA PRO A 55 8.86 -6.24 4.10
C PRO A 55 7.71 -5.60 3.31
N LEU A 56 7.76 -4.26 3.18
CA LEU A 56 6.82 -3.50 2.37
C LEU A 56 7.13 -3.64 0.88
N LEU A 57 6.16 -4.14 0.11
CA LEU A 57 6.25 -4.19 -1.36
C LEU A 57 5.89 -2.85 -2.00
N GLY A 58 4.93 -2.14 -1.40
CA GLY A 58 4.45 -0.86 -1.91
C GLY A 58 3.19 -0.38 -1.20
N ILE A 59 2.80 0.84 -1.56
CA ILE A 59 1.61 1.51 -1.05
C ILE A 59 0.79 1.98 -2.26
N ILE A 60 -0.41 1.44 -2.41
CA ILE A 60 -1.34 1.85 -3.45
C ILE A 60 -2.31 2.86 -2.83
N PRO A 61 -2.30 4.13 -3.30
CA PRO A 61 -3.24 5.12 -2.79
C PRO A 61 -4.69 4.74 -3.12
N GLU A 62 -5.64 5.17 -2.29
CA GLU A 62 -7.06 5.11 -2.64
C GLU A 62 -7.29 5.86 -3.96
N SER A 63 -7.99 5.21 -4.90
CA SER A 63 -8.20 5.76 -6.23
C SER A 63 -9.52 5.29 -6.82
N GLN A 64 -10.34 6.24 -7.25
CA GLN A 64 -11.60 5.95 -7.94
C GLN A 64 -11.35 5.33 -9.33
N ASP A 65 -10.19 5.58 -9.94
CA ASP A 65 -9.81 4.95 -11.21
C ASP A 65 -9.63 3.45 -11.08
N VAL A 66 -9.11 2.97 -9.95
CA VAL A 66 -8.98 1.53 -9.67
C VAL A 66 -10.36 0.87 -9.64
N LEU A 67 -11.32 1.49 -8.97
CA LEU A 67 -12.70 1.00 -8.90
C LEU A 67 -13.37 1.01 -10.28
N ARG A 68 -13.23 2.11 -11.04
CA ARG A 68 -13.77 2.21 -12.41
C ARG A 68 -13.18 1.15 -13.33
N ALA A 69 -11.86 1.01 -13.31
CA ALA A 69 -11.10 0.02 -14.07
C ALA A 69 -11.59 -1.41 -13.79
N SER A 70 -11.79 -1.75 -12.51
CA SER A 70 -12.36 -3.05 -12.10
C SER A 70 -13.76 -3.28 -12.68
N ASN A 71 -14.65 -2.28 -12.63
CA ASN A 71 -16.01 -2.40 -13.16
C ASN A 71 -16.04 -2.54 -14.70
N LEU A 72 -15.04 -1.99 -15.39
CA LEU A 72 -14.90 -2.06 -16.84
C LEU A 72 -14.15 -3.33 -17.31
N GLY A 73 -13.61 -4.13 -16.39
CA GLY A 73 -12.82 -5.32 -16.72
C GLY A 73 -11.47 -5.01 -17.38
N SER A 74 -10.95 -3.79 -17.21
CA SER A 74 -9.65 -3.37 -17.75
C SER A 74 -8.76 -2.89 -16.60
N PRO A 75 -7.55 -3.45 -16.40
CA PRO A 75 -6.66 -3.05 -15.30
C PRO A 75 -6.30 -1.56 -15.35
N VAL A 76 -6.26 -0.90 -14.18
CA VAL A 76 -5.90 0.52 -14.06
C VAL A 76 -4.51 0.84 -14.64
N THR A 77 -3.60 -0.13 -14.61
CA THR A 77 -2.25 -0.03 -15.16
C THR A 77 -2.24 0.11 -16.68
N LEU A 78 -3.28 -0.38 -17.36
CA LEU A 78 -3.44 -0.30 -18.81
C LEU A 78 -4.36 0.85 -19.21
N SER A 79 -5.48 1.04 -18.51
CA SER A 79 -6.47 2.06 -18.86
C SER A 79 -6.02 3.48 -18.48
N GLU A 80 -5.30 3.62 -17.36
CA GLU A 80 -4.91 4.92 -16.78
C GLU A 80 -3.43 4.91 -16.37
N PRO A 81 -2.47 4.71 -17.30
CA PRO A 81 -1.06 4.48 -16.98
C PRO A 81 -0.37 5.67 -16.29
N LEU A 82 -0.91 6.88 -16.44
CA LEU A 82 -0.39 8.08 -15.78
C LEU A 82 -0.87 8.25 -14.33
N ASN A 83 -1.89 7.49 -13.92
CA ASN A 83 -2.47 7.52 -12.58
C ASN A 83 -1.44 7.10 -11.52
N THR A 84 -1.53 7.70 -10.33
CA THR A 84 -0.62 7.39 -9.21
C THR A 84 -0.78 5.96 -8.70
N ALA A 85 -2.00 5.42 -8.66
CA ALA A 85 -2.24 4.03 -8.29
C ALA A 85 -1.68 3.06 -9.34
N ALA A 86 -1.85 3.38 -10.64
CA ALA A 86 -1.28 2.58 -11.73
C ALA A 86 0.25 2.49 -11.61
N LYS A 87 0.93 3.62 -11.42
CA LYS A 87 2.39 3.67 -11.21
C LYS A 87 2.80 2.89 -9.97
N ALA A 88 2.08 3.04 -8.86
CA ALA A 88 2.38 2.33 -7.62
C ALA A 88 2.25 0.80 -7.78
N TYR A 89 1.26 0.32 -8.55
CA TYR A 89 1.13 -1.11 -8.87
C TYR A 89 2.29 -1.61 -9.73
N ILE A 90 2.71 -0.83 -10.74
CA ILE A 90 3.85 -1.19 -11.60
C ILE A 90 5.14 -1.25 -10.78
N ASP A 91 5.40 -0.26 -9.93
CA ASP A 91 6.59 -0.25 -9.07
C ASP A 91 6.58 -1.42 -8.09
N ALA A 92 5.41 -1.77 -7.52
CA ALA A 92 5.27 -2.94 -6.65
C ALA A 92 5.58 -4.25 -7.39
N ALA A 93 5.12 -4.39 -8.64
CA ALA A 93 5.43 -5.56 -9.47
C ALA A 93 6.94 -5.65 -9.75
N ARG A 94 7.58 -4.54 -10.11
CA ARG A 94 9.03 -4.47 -10.36
C ARG A 94 9.85 -4.86 -9.10
N ARG A 95 9.44 -4.38 -7.92
CA ARG A 95 10.04 -4.81 -6.65
C ARG A 95 9.86 -6.29 -6.38
N LEU A 96 8.67 -6.84 -6.71
CA LEU A 96 8.40 -8.27 -6.57
C LEU A 96 9.30 -9.12 -7.49
N GLU A 97 9.65 -8.59 -8.66
CA GLU A 97 10.61 -9.17 -9.61
C GLU A 97 12.08 -8.99 -9.21
N GLY A 98 12.34 -8.28 -8.10
CA GLY A 98 13.68 -8.11 -7.52
C GLY A 98 14.35 -6.77 -7.80
N GLU A 99 13.65 -5.81 -8.41
CA GLU A 99 14.20 -4.47 -8.60
C GLU A 99 14.25 -3.65 -7.30
N GLU A 100 15.38 -2.98 -7.05
CA GLU A 100 15.53 -2.07 -5.91
C GLU A 100 14.99 -0.66 -6.26
N LEU A 101 13.72 -0.42 -5.92
CA LEU A 101 13.06 0.87 -6.11
C LEU A 101 12.63 1.45 -4.76
N PRO A 102 12.79 2.77 -4.50
CA PRO A 102 12.31 3.37 -3.27
C PRO A 102 10.79 3.29 -3.20
N VAL A 103 10.22 2.95 -2.03
CA VAL A 103 8.77 2.99 -1.82
C VAL A 103 8.34 4.45 -1.61
N ILE A 104 7.43 4.93 -2.46
CA ILE A 104 6.88 6.28 -2.36
C ILE A 104 5.68 6.24 -1.41
N VAL A 105 5.77 6.97 -0.30
CA VAL A 105 4.64 7.18 0.60
C VAL A 105 3.74 8.27 0.00
N PRO A 106 2.44 8.00 -0.23
CA PRO A 106 1.51 9.03 -0.66
C PRO A 106 1.47 10.16 0.37
N PHE A 107 1.71 11.40 -0.05
CA PHE A 107 1.72 12.56 0.83
C PHE A 107 0.43 13.38 0.65
N GLU A 108 -0.14 13.87 1.74
CA GLU A 108 -1.09 14.97 1.67
C GLU A 108 -0.36 16.23 1.23
N ARG A 109 -0.69 16.75 0.04
CA ARG A 109 -0.38 18.15 -0.28
C ARG A 109 -1.32 19.03 0.54
N LYS A 110 -0.91 19.42 1.75
CA LYS A 110 -1.55 20.55 2.44
C LYS A 110 -1.43 21.78 1.53
N GLY A 111 -2.55 22.32 1.09
CA GLY A 111 -2.55 23.48 0.21
C GLY A 111 -1.84 24.65 0.87
N PHE A 112 -1.04 25.41 0.11
CA PHE A 112 -0.41 26.64 0.62
C PHE A 112 -1.43 27.62 1.22
N LEU A 113 -2.70 27.56 0.77
CA LEU A 113 -3.81 28.37 1.26
C LEU A 113 -4.33 27.95 2.65
N ASP A 114 -4.32 26.65 2.98
CA ASP A 114 -4.76 26.17 4.32
C ASP A 114 -3.85 26.72 5.43
N ARG A 115 -2.56 26.88 5.12
CA ARG A 115 -1.58 27.43 6.04
C ARG A 115 -1.72 28.95 6.25
N LEU A 116 -2.31 29.65 5.29
CA LEU A 116 -2.51 31.09 5.31
C LEU A 116 -3.85 31.48 5.97
N LEU A 117 -4.91 30.68 5.77
CA LEU A 117 -6.24 30.94 6.31
C LEU A 117 -6.44 30.43 7.74
N GLY A 118 -5.69 29.40 8.17
CA GLY A 118 -5.76 28.86 9.54
C GLY A 118 -5.20 29.74 10.66
N ARG A 119 -4.65 30.92 10.34
CA ARG A 119 -4.06 31.86 11.33
C ARG A 119 -4.98 33.03 11.72
N ARG A 120 -6.21 33.10 11.21
CA ARG A 120 -7.14 34.22 11.48
C ARG A 120 -8.42 33.87 12.25
N ALA A 121 -8.54 32.64 12.76
CA ALA A 121 -9.58 32.28 13.72
C ALA A 121 -8.96 32.05 15.10
N ALA A 122 -8.65 33.15 15.78
CA ALA A 122 -8.38 33.24 17.22
C ALA A 122 -8.92 34.58 17.71
#